data_AF-A0A9K3PTJ7-F1
#
_entry.id   AF-A0A9K3PTJ7-F1
#
_cell.length_a   1.000
_cell.length_b   1.000
_cell.length_c   1.000
_cell.angle_alpha   90.00
_cell.angle_beta   90.00
_cell.angle_gamma   90.00
#
_symmetry.space_group_name_H-M   'P 1'
#
loop_
_entity.id
_entity.type
_entity.pdbx_description
1 polymer ?
#
loop_
_entity_poly.entity_id
_entity_poly.type
_entity_poly.pdbx_seq_one_letter_code
_entity_poly.pdbx_strand_id
1 'polypeptide(L)'
;MFHSAFQQAARISQRRFQSSTATTFVVKKKEAFAKGAFQSNWLADPSTYPLIFIMGIAGCLVLGVGASCLMYNPDVQISPNKRGSTLRTWQF
;
A
#
# COMPACT_ATOMS: atom_id res chain seq x y z
N MET A 1 42.28 -12.75 -44.60
CA MET A 1 41.21 -11.73 -44.72
C MET A 1 39.92 -12.06 -43.93
N PHE A 2 39.69 -13.29 -43.47
CA PHE A 2 38.47 -13.63 -42.68
C PHE A 2 38.53 -13.30 -41.18
N HIS A 3 39.72 -13.07 -40.61
CA HIS A 3 39.89 -12.74 -39.19
C HIS A 3 39.36 -11.34 -38.79
N SER A 4 39.43 -10.36 -39.70
CA SER A 4 38.97 -8.99 -39.44
C SER A 4 37.44 -8.85 -39.50
N ALA A 5 36.76 -9.69 -40.29
CA ALA A 5 35.30 -9.72 -40.38
C ALA A 5 34.65 -10.23 -39.08
N PHE A 6 35.26 -11.23 -38.43
CA PHE A 6 34.77 -11.78 -37.16
C PHE A 6 34.90 -10.77 -36.01
N GLN A 7 35.99 -10.00 -35.98
CA GLN A 7 36.18 -8.95 -34.97
C GLN A 7 35.23 -7.76 -35.16
N GLN A 8 34.86 -7.44 -36.40
CA GLN A 8 33.85 -6.42 -36.69
C GLN A 8 32.43 -6.90 -36.29
N ALA A 9 32.09 -8.17 -36.54
CA ALA A 9 30.82 -8.75 -36.14
C ALA A 9 30.62 -8.77 -34.61
N ALA A 10 31.68 -9.10 -33.84
CA ALA A 10 31.65 -9.06 -32.39
C ALA A 10 31.40 -7.65 -31.83
N ARG A 11 32.05 -6.61 -32.41
CA ARG A 11 31.84 -5.20 -32.02
C ARG A 11 30.44 -4.68 -32.37
N ILE A 12 29.87 -5.11 -33.50
CA ILE A 12 28.52 -4.71 -33.93
C ILE A 12 27.44 -5.37 -33.05
N SER A 13 27.67 -6.62 -32.62
CA SER A 13 26.78 -7.36 -31.70
C SER A 13 26.73 -6.71 -30.31
N GLN A 14 27.87 -6.21 -29.80
CA GLN A 14 27.92 -5.49 -28.52
C GLN A 14 27.16 -4.15 -28.55
N ARG A 15 27.09 -3.46 -29.70
CA ARG A 15 26.34 -2.19 -29.82
C ARG A 15 24.83 -2.37 -29.84
N ARG A 16 24.31 -3.53 -30.28
CA ARG A 16 22.86 -3.78 -30.32
C ARG A 16 22.25 -4.16 -28.97
N PHE A 17 23.04 -4.69 -28.04
CA PHE A 17 22.59 -5.02 -26.69
C PHE A 17 22.67 -3.87 -25.67
N GLN A 18 23.19 -2.70 -26.06
CA GLN A 18 23.23 -1.51 -25.20
C GLN A 18 22.03 -0.56 -25.34
N SER A 19 21.07 -0.87 -26.23
CA SER A 19 19.75 -0.22 -26.20
C SER A 19 18.81 -0.97 -25.25
N SER A 20 19.25 -1.17 -24.01
CA SER A 20 18.30 -1.34 -22.92
C SER A 20 17.78 0.05 -22.63
N THR A 21 16.59 0.37 -23.15
CA THR A 21 15.84 1.53 -22.68
C THR A 21 15.78 1.40 -21.17
N ALA A 22 16.59 2.21 -20.49
CA ALA A 22 16.83 2.14 -19.07
C ALA A 22 15.51 2.34 -18.32
N THR A 23 14.87 1.24 -17.96
CA THR A 23 13.72 1.21 -17.03
C THR A 23 14.07 1.88 -15.70
N THR A 24 15.37 2.02 -15.39
CA THR A 24 15.90 2.74 -14.23
C THR A 24 15.41 4.18 -14.12
N PHE A 25 15.19 4.92 -15.21
CA PHE A 25 14.66 6.30 -15.11
C PHE A 25 13.17 6.33 -14.76
N VAL A 26 12.38 5.36 -15.23
CA VAL A 26 10.95 5.23 -14.88
C VAL A 26 10.79 4.70 -13.46
N VAL A 27 11.64 3.74 -13.05
CA VAL A 27 11.65 3.17 -11.70
C VAL A 27 12.10 4.22 -10.66
N LYS A 28 13.19 4.94 -10.90
CA LYS A 28 13.63 6.02 -10.00
C LYS A 28 12.62 7.16 -9.89
N LYS A 29 11.90 7.50 -10.96
CA LYS A 29 10.85 8.55 -10.91
C LYS A 29 9.64 8.09 -10.09
N LYS A 30 9.26 6.81 -10.14
CA LYS A 30 8.22 6.25 -9.25
C LYS A 30 8.65 6.22 -7.78
N GLU A 31 9.91 5.88 -7.50
CA GLU A 31 10.44 5.88 -6.13
C GLU A 31 10.65 7.29 -5.55
N ALA A 32 11.06 8.25 -6.39
CA ALA A 32 11.17 9.66 -6.01
C ALA A 32 9.79 10.35 -5.89
N PHE A 33 8.81 9.95 -6.71
CA PHE A 33 7.42 10.37 -6.54
C PHE A 33 6.83 9.79 -5.25
N ALA A 34 7.15 8.55 -4.88
CA ALA A 34 6.66 7.94 -3.66
C ALA A 34 7.16 8.65 -2.38
N LYS A 35 8.40 9.15 -2.36
CA LYS A 35 8.95 9.88 -1.20
C LYS A 35 8.61 11.37 -1.25
N GLY A 36 7.41 11.71 -0.78
CA GLY A 36 7.01 13.11 -0.54
C GLY A 36 5.83 13.63 -1.35
N ALA A 37 5.36 12.88 -2.37
CA ALA A 37 4.19 13.30 -3.15
C ALA A 37 2.91 13.46 -2.32
N PHE A 38 2.76 12.72 -1.22
CA PHE A 38 1.60 12.90 -0.35
C PHE A 38 1.62 14.29 0.30
N GLN A 39 2.74 14.68 0.90
CA GLN A 39 2.84 16.00 1.53
C GLN A 39 2.81 17.13 0.51
N SER A 40 3.50 17.00 -0.63
CA SER A 40 3.57 18.07 -1.63
C SER A 40 2.29 18.23 -2.45
N ASN A 41 1.54 17.16 -2.69
CA ASN A 41 0.37 17.20 -3.59
C ASN A 41 -0.96 17.15 -2.83
N TRP A 42 -1.03 16.44 -1.70
CA TRP A 42 -2.28 16.33 -0.92
C TRP A 42 -2.34 17.35 0.20
N LEU A 43 -1.25 17.48 0.99
CA LEU A 43 -1.26 18.38 2.16
C LEU A 43 -0.95 19.85 1.80
N ALA A 44 -0.55 20.14 0.56
CA ALA A 44 -0.36 21.52 0.10
C ALA A 44 -1.67 22.18 -0.37
N ASP A 45 -2.69 21.39 -0.71
CA ASP A 45 -3.96 21.89 -1.22
C ASP A 45 -4.98 22.13 -0.07
N PRO A 46 -5.45 23.38 0.13
CA PRO A 46 -6.45 23.71 1.15
C PRO A 46 -7.77 22.94 1.01
N SER A 47 -8.15 22.55 -0.21
CA SER A 47 -9.39 21.82 -0.49
C SER A 47 -9.36 20.36 -0.02
N THR A 48 -8.17 19.83 0.27
CA THR A 48 -7.98 18.45 0.74
C THR A 48 -8.35 18.28 2.22
N TYR A 49 -8.21 19.33 3.05
CA TYR A 49 -8.45 19.21 4.50
C TYR A 49 -9.91 18.86 4.88
N PRO A 50 -10.95 19.46 4.27
CA PRO A 50 -12.32 19.02 4.48
C PRO A 50 -12.54 17.54 4.11
N LEU A 51 -11.90 17.06 3.04
CA LEU A 51 -12.00 15.65 2.64
C LEU A 51 -11.36 14.73 3.67
N ILE A 52 -10.15 15.09 4.15
CA ILE A 52 -9.46 14.34 5.23
C ILE A 52 -10.33 14.30 6.48
N PHE A 53 -10.97 15.41 6.85
CA PHE A 53 -11.84 15.49 8.02
C PHE A 53 -13.04 14.54 7.92
N ILE A 54 -13.76 14.55 6.80
CA ILE A 54 -14.93 13.68 6.60
C ILE A 54 -14.52 12.21 6.57
N MET A 55 -13.45 11.87 5.86
CA MET A 55 -12.94 10.51 5.81
C MET A 55 -12.44 10.02 7.18
N GLY A 56 -11.80 10.92 7.93
CA GLY A 56 -11.37 10.65 9.31
C GLY A 56 -12.56 10.34 10.22
N ILE A 57 -13.61 11.16 10.20
CA ILE A 57 -14.82 10.93 11.00
C ILE A 57 -15.50 9.61 10.60
N ALA A 58 -15.67 9.37 9.30
CA ALA A 58 -16.27 8.13 8.81
C ALA A 58 -15.47 6.90 9.29
N GLY A 59 -14.14 6.95 9.17
CA GLY A 59 -13.25 5.91 9.69
C GLY A 59 -13.39 5.71 11.20
N CYS A 60 -13.38 6.79 11.98
CA CYS A 60 -13.55 6.74 13.43
C CYS A 60 -14.91 6.15 13.84
N LEU A 61 -15.99 6.47 13.13
CA LEU A 61 -17.33 5.92 13.42
C LEU A 61 -17.38 4.42 13.13
N VAL A 62 -16.87 3.98 11.98
CA VAL A 62 -16.84 2.55 11.62
C VAL A 62 -15.99 1.76 12.62
N LEU A 63 -14.80 2.27 12.95
CA LEU A 63 -13.93 1.65 13.95
C LEU A 63 -14.55 1.68 15.34
N GLY A 64 -15.22 2.77 15.73
CA GLY A 64 -15.87 2.91 17.03
C GLY A 64 -17.03 1.94 17.22
N VAL A 65 -17.91 1.82 16.21
CA VAL A 65 -18.99 0.84 16.23
C VAL A 65 -18.44 -0.58 16.16
N GLY A 66 -17.48 -0.84 15.28
CA GLY A 66 -16.82 -2.15 15.18
C GLY A 66 -16.15 -2.59 16.49
N ALA A 67 -15.42 -1.67 17.14
CA ALA A 67 -14.81 -1.91 18.44
C ALA A 67 -15.86 -2.13 19.54
N SER A 68 -16.95 -1.36 19.54
CA SER A 68 -18.05 -1.53 20.49
C SER A 68 -18.70 -2.90 20.34
N CYS A 69 -18.95 -3.33 19.09
CA CYS A 69 -19.41 -4.68 18.81
C CYS A 69 -18.39 -5.73 19.27
N LEU A 70 -17.09 -5.55 19.03
CA LEU A 70 -16.08 -6.52 19.50
C LEU A 70 -16.05 -6.64 21.03
N MET A 71 -16.07 -5.50 21.74
CA MET A 71 -15.81 -5.46 23.17
C MET A 71 -17.04 -5.78 24.02
N TYR A 72 -18.23 -5.44 23.53
CA TYR A 72 -19.47 -5.54 24.30
C TYR A 72 -20.43 -6.62 23.79
N ASN A 73 -20.20 -7.23 22.62
CA ASN A 73 -21.03 -8.37 22.25
C ASN A 73 -20.78 -9.54 23.21
N PRO A 74 -21.84 -10.14 23.77
CA PRO A 74 -21.71 -11.29 24.65
C PRO A 74 -21.07 -12.48 23.93
N ASP A 75 -21.35 -12.63 22.63
CA ASP A 75 -20.85 -13.69 21.76
C ASP A 75 -19.34 -13.64 21.52
N VAL A 76 -18.70 -12.48 21.74
CA VAL A 76 -17.28 -12.27 21.49
C VAL A 76 -16.52 -12.13 22.81
N GLN A 77 -15.99 -13.25 23.30
CA GLN A 77 -15.31 -13.34 24.61
C GLN A 77 -13.81 -12.98 24.52
N ILE A 78 -13.49 -11.72 24.20
CA ILE A 78 -12.10 -11.24 24.16
C ILE A 78 -11.46 -11.30 25.57
N SER A 79 -12.21 -10.88 26.59
CA SER A 79 -11.75 -10.85 27.97
C SER A 79 -11.57 -12.28 28.51
N PRO A 80 -10.38 -12.65 29.05
CA PRO A 80 -10.13 -13.98 29.61
C PRO A 80 -11.14 -14.38 30.69
N ASN A 81 -11.58 -13.43 31.51
CA ASN A 81 -12.53 -13.65 32.61
C ASN A 81 -13.93 -14.03 32.16
N LYS A 82 -14.28 -13.85 30.88
CA LYS A 82 -15.59 -14.23 30.33
C LYS A 82 -15.52 -15.51 29.47
N ARG A 83 -14.33 -16.08 29.27
CA ARG A 83 -14.13 -17.31 28.51
C ARG A 83 -14.83 -18.47 29.22
N GLY A 84 -15.89 -19.01 28.62
CA GLY A 84 -16.70 -20.08 29.22
C GLY A 84 -17.94 -19.60 29.97
N SER A 85 -18.27 -18.31 29.92
CA SER A 85 -19.57 -17.82 30.39
C SER A 85 -20.69 -18.33 29.46
N THR A 86 -21.83 -18.72 30.06
CA THR A 86 -23.00 -19.22 29.32
C THR A 86 -23.60 -18.10 28.47
N LEU A 87 -23.42 -18.19 27.15
CA LEU A 87 -23.87 -17.17 26.19
C LEU A 87 -25.39 -16.99 26.16
N ARG A 88 -26.13 -18.08 26.35
CA ARG A 88 -27.59 -18.08 26.27
C ARG A 88 -28.19 -19.15 27.17
N THR A 89 -28.97 -18.74 28.16
CA THR A 89 -29.76 -19.65 28.98
C THR A 89 -31.16 -19.73 28.37
N TRP A 90 -31.40 -20.76 27.58
CA TRP A 90 -32.75 -21.07 27.10
C TRP A 90 -33.58 -21.57 28.29
N GLN A 91 -34.33 -20.67 28.91
CA GLN A 91 -35.36 -21.01 29.90
C GLN A 91 -36.63 -21.33 29.09
N PHE A 92 -37.14 -22.55 29.24
CA PHE A 92 -38.42 -22.98 28.70
C PHE A 92 -39.53 -22.69 29.69
#